data_AF-I1L1C4-F1
#
_entry.id   AF-I1L1C4-F1
#
_cell.length_a   1.000
_cell.length_b   1.000
_cell.length_c   1.000
_cell.angle_alpha   90.00
_cell.angle_beta   90.00
_cell.angle_gamma   90.00
#
_symmetry.space_group_name_H-M   'P 1'
#
loop_
_entity.id
_entity.type
_entity.pdbx_description
1 polymer ?
#
loop_
_entity_poly.entity_id
_entity_poly.type
_entity_poly.pdbx_seq_one_letter_code
_entity_poly.pdbx_strand_id
1 'polypeptide(L)'
;MVNRISNYVPLFIILIVLVTVQKQVEGLTCSRYFGLCSDTRNCDLRCKARNKHAEGHCDDDFNCTCIYPCDSPQPNKDTEPIRKCTSGLGLCSVDHCYDDCCNSKCAKQFKEGIGHCEIVGSMGTILCTCDYVC
;
A
#
# COMPACT_ATOMS: atom_id res chain seq x y z
N MET A 1 -41.79 33.65 -36.62
CA MET A 1 -41.31 33.71 -35.21
C MET A 1 -40.60 32.39 -34.96
N VAL A 2 -39.27 32.40 -34.84
CA VAL A 2 -38.46 31.17 -34.87
C VAL A 2 -38.76 30.31 -33.64
N ASN A 3 -39.11 29.04 -33.87
CA ASN A 3 -39.42 28.03 -32.85
C ASN A 3 -38.29 27.91 -31.83
N ARG A 4 -38.42 28.60 -30.69
CA ARG A 4 -37.46 28.56 -29.56
C ARG A 4 -37.33 27.19 -28.89
N ILE A 5 -38.19 26.23 -29.23
CA ILE A 5 -38.22 24.89 -28.61
C ILE A 5 -37.00 24.05 -29.04
N SER A 6 -36.37 24.36 -30.17
CA SER A 6 -35.27 23.56 -30.74
C SER A 6 -33.92 23.71 -30.03
N ASN A 7 -33.74 24.67 -29.10
CA ASN A 7 -32.42 24.98 -28.53
C ASN A 7 -32.14 24.34 -27.15
N TYR A 8 -33.13 23.70 -26.52
CA TYR A 8 -32.95 23.12 -25.17
C TYR A 8 -32.56 21.63 -25.17
N VAL A 9 -32.77 20.94 -26.29
CA VAL A 9 -32.41 19.52 -26.43
C VAL A 9 -30.94 19.24 -26.08
N PRO A 10 -29.92 19.98 -26.57
CA PRO A 10 -28.54 19.70 -26.20
C PRO A 10 -28.25 19.94 -24.70
N LEU A 11 -28.91 20.92 -24.08
CA LEU A 11 -28.79 21.18 -22.64
C LEU A 11 -29.32 20.01 -21.80
N PHE A 12 -30.47 19.44 -22.19
CA PHE A 12 -31.01 18.26 -21.52
C PHE A 12 -30.10 17.03 -21.65
N ILE A 13 -29.50 16.82 -22.82
CA ILE A 13 -28.54 15.72 -23.03
C ILE A 13 -27.29 15.90 -22.14
N ILE A 14 -26.74 17.11 -22.05
CA ILE A 14 -25.59 17.40 -21.17
C ILE A 14 -25.98 17.13 -19.70
N LEU A 15 -27.18 17.53 -19.28
CA LEU A 15 -27.67 17.29 -17.92
C LEU A 15 -27.77 15.78 -17.62
N ILE A 16 -28.33 14.99 -18.54
CA ILE A 16 -28.44 13.53 -18.38
C ILE A 16 -27.06 12.87 -18.29
N VAL A 17 -26.12 13.26 -19.16
CA VAL A 17 -24.75 12.72 -19.11
C VAL A 17 -24.09 13.06 -17.78
N LEU A 18 -24.21 14.29 -17.28
CA LEU A 18 -23.67 14.69 -15.97
C LEU A 18 -24.25 13.86 -14.81
N VAL A 19 -25.53 13.52 -14.85
CA VAL A 19 -26.18 12.69 -13.80
C VAL A 19 -25.72 11.24 -13.89
N THR A 20 -25.60 10.68 -15.10
CA THR A 20 -25.22 9.26 -15.30
C THR A 20 -23.74 8.97 -15.05
N VAL A 21 -22.85 9.97 -15.21
CA VAL A 21 -21.39 9.79 -15.07
C VAL A 21 -20.94 9.76 -13.59
N GLN A 22 -21.84 9.96 -12.62
CA GLN A 22 -21.54 9.69 -11.22
C GLN A 22 -21.54 8.18 -10.93
N LYS A 23 -20.60 7.43 -11.53
CA LYS A 23 -20.24 6.12 -11.01
C LYS A 23 -19.52 6.31 -9.69
N GLN A 24 -20.19 6.02 -8.58
CA GLN A 24 -19.54 5.84 -7.29
C GLN A 24 -18.46 4.78 -7.44
N VAL A 25 -17.20 5.16 -7.22
CA VAL A 25 -16.15 4.19 -6.94
C VAL A 25 -16.49 3.57 -5.60
N GLU A 26 -16.91 2.31 -5.60
CA GLU A 26 -17.01 1.50 -4.38
C GLU A 26 -15.58 1.34 -3.84
N GLY A 27 -15.12 2.33 -3.07
CA GLY A 27 -13.88 2.21 -2.32
C GLY A 27 -14.02 1.07 -1.33
N LEU A 28 -12.94 0.30 -1.14
CA LEU A 28 -12.91 -0.74 -0.10
C LEU A 28 -13.20 -0.08 1.25
N THR A 29 -14.24 -0.54 1.95
CA THR A 29 -14.56 -0.07 3.30
C THR A 29 -13.96 -1.00 4.35
N CYS A 30 -13.40 -0.40 5.38
CA CYS A 30 -12.80 -1.08 6.53
C CYS A 30 -13.71 -0.85 7.73
N SER A 31 -13.82 -1.85 8.61
CA SER A 31 -14.54 -1.71 9.87
C SER A 31 -13.63 -2.02 11.05
N ARG A 32 -13.84 -1.31 12.17
CA ARG A 32 -13.09 -1.51 13.41
C ARG A 32 -13.98 -1.30 14.62
N TYR A 33 -13.96 -2.25 15.55
CA TYR A 33 -14.58 -2.10 16.86
C TYR A 33 -13.86 -1.03 17.71
N PHE A 34 -14.64 -0.20 18.39
CA PHE A 34 -14.20 0.97 19.10
C PHE A 34 -14.81 1.08 20.51
N GLY A 35 -14.99 -0.06 21.18
CA GLY A 35 -15.46 -0.12 22.57
C GLY A 35 -16.98 0.03 22.69
N LEU A 36 -17.45 0.18 23.94
CA LEU A 36 -18.86 0.38 24.21
C LEU A 36 -19.35 1.77 23.78
N CYS A 37 -20.63 1.88 23.45
CA CYS A 37 -21.34 3.12 23.16
C CYS A 37 -22.70 3.12 23.84
N SER A 38 -23.16 4.30 24.28
CA SER A 38 -24.53 4.47 24.78
C SER A 38 -25.51 4.85 23.66
N ASP A 39 -24.98 5.42 22.58
CA ASP A 39 -25.74 5.86 21.42
C ASP A 39 -24.82 5.98 20.19
N THR A 40 -25.42 5.90 19.01
CA THR A 40 -24.75 6.00 17.71
C THR A 40 -24.07 7.35 17.49
N ARG A 41 -24.62 8.45 18.00
CA ARG A 41 -24.05 9.79 17.77
C ARG A 41 -22.71 9.95 18.48
N ASN A 42 -22.59 9.44 19.72
CA ASN A 42 -21.32 9.43 20.44
C ASN A 42 -20.30 8.50 19.76
N CYS A 43 -20.75 7.32 19.29
CA CYS A 43 -19.89 6.43 18.50
C CYS A 43 -19.36 7.12 17.23
N ASP A 44 -20.24 7.75 16.45
CA ASP A 44 -19.90 8.47 15.22
C ASP A 44 -18.92 9.61 15.45
N LEU A 45 -19.11 10.43 16.49
CA LEU A 45 -18.16 11.49 16.84
C LEU A 45 -16.77 10.93 17.17
N ARG A 46 -16.70 9.79 17.89
CA ARG A 46 -15.42 9.12 18.22
C ARG A 46 -14.74 8.57 16.97
N CYS A 47 -15.49 8.00 16.04
CA CYS A 47 -14.98 7.52 14.77
C CYS A 47 -14.46 8.69 13.90
N LYS A 48 -15.25 9.76 13.77
CA LYS A 48 -14.92 10.96 12.98
C LYS A 48 -13.74 11.75 13.53
N ALA A 49 -13.52 11.70 14.84
CA ALA A 49 -12.33 12.27 15.47
C ALA A 49 -11.03 11.57 15.04
N ARG A 50 -11.09 10.31 14.59
CA ARG A 50 -9.94 9.56 14.07
C ARG A 50 -9.80 9.66 12.57
N ASN A 51 -10.90 9.54 11.84
CA ASN A 51 -10.92 9.66 10.39
C ASN A 51 -12.18 10.45 10.00
N LYS A 52 -12.00 11.60 9.35
CA LYS A 52 -13.10 12.51 8.98
C LYS A 52 -14.17 11.85 8.08
N HIS A 53 -13.78 10.80 7.35
CA HIS A 53 -14.65 10.01 6.47
C HIS A 53 -15.18 8.74 7.15
N ALA A 54 -14.92 8.55 8.43
CA ALA A 54 -15.49 7.44 9.19
C ALA A 54 -16.93 7.73 9.61
N GLU A 55 -17.69 6.66 9.77
CA GLU A 55 -19.03 6.62 10.30
C GLU A 55 -19.07 5.64 11.47
N GLY A 56 -19.65 6.06 12.59
CA GLY A 56 -19.78 5.19 13.77
C GLY A 56 -21.19 4.63 13.92
N HIS A 57 -21.27 3.33 14.16
CA HIS A 57 -22.52 2.62 14.41
C HIS A 57 -22.49 1.96 15.78
N CYS A 58 -23.51 2.19 16.59
CA CYS A 58 -23.72 1.49 17.85
C CYS A 58 -24.74 0.38 17.64
N ASP A 59 -24.36 -0.87 17.88
CA ASP A 59 -25.28 -2.01 17.79
C ASP A 59 -26.10 -2.21 19.08
N ASP A 60 -27.02 -3.18 19.05
CA ASP A 60 -27.91 -3.49 20.17
C ASP A 60 -27.17 -4.03 21.41
N ASP A 61 -25.95 -4.55 21.23
CA ASP A 61 -25.06 -5.00 22.30
C ASP A 61 -24.18 -3.85 22.84
N PHE A 62 -24.51 -2.61 22.46
CA PHE A 62 -23.79 -1.39 22.83
C PHE A 62 -22.34 -1.36 22.33
N ASN A 63 -22.01 -2.09 21.26
CA ASN A 63 -20.68 -2.08 20.66
C ASN A 63 -20.60 -1.02 19.56
N CYS A 64 -19.60 -0.15 19.65
CA CYS A 64 -19.32 0.88 18.65
C CYS A 64 -18.43 0.31 17.56
N THR A 65 -18.88 0.33 16.31
CA THR A 65 -18.09 -0.03 15.15
C THR A 65 -17.91 1.18 14.24
N CYS A 66 -16.66 1.52 13.94
CA CYS A 66 -16.31 2.55 12.98
C CYS A 66 -16.12 1.94 11.60
N ILE A 67 -16.86 2.42 10.60
CA ILE A 67 -16.70 2.09 9.19
C ILE A 67 -16.03 3.27 8.50
N TYR A 68 -14.98 3.04 7.73
CA TYR A 68 -14.23 4.09 7.05
C TYR A 68 -13.67 3.58 5.73
N PRO A 69 -13.40 4.46 4.74
CA PRO A 69 -12.66 4.03 3.56
C PRO A 69 -11.32 3.46 4.02
N CYS A 70 -11.03 2.22 3.64
CA CYS A 70 -9.68 1.70 3.83
C CYS A 70 -8.73 2.68 3.16
N ASP A 71 -7.60 2.96 3.81
CA ASP A 71 -6.48 3.50 3.08
C ASP A 71 -6.19 2.48 2.00
N SER A 72 -6.63 2.74 0.75
CA SER A 72 -6.01 2.11 -0.41
C SER A 72 -4.53 2.27 -0.13
N PRO A 73 -3.72 1.20 -0.07
CA PRO A 73 -2.32 1.31 0.31
C PRO A 73 -1.79 2.48 -0.49
N GLN A 74 -1.62 3.62 0.18
CA GLN A 74 -1.22 4.80 -0.54
C GLN A 74 0.09 4.32 -1.12
N PRO A 75 0.29 4.38 -2.45
CA PRO A 75 1.63 4.23 -2.96
C PRO A 75 2.36 5.33 -2.23
N ASN A 76 3.06 4.93 -1.17
CA ASN A 76 3.63 5.84 -0.21
C ASN A 76 4.50 6.69 -1.10
N LYS A 77 4.19 7.97 -1.27
CA LYS A 77 4.93 8.80 -2.23
C LYS A 77 6.42 8.82 -1.89
N ASP A 78 6.75 8.43 -0.65
CA ASP A 78 8.10 8.27 -0.13
C ASP A 78 8.62 6.82 -0.11
N THR A 79 7.93 5.88 -0.74
CA THR A 79 8.47 4.54 -0.97
C THR A 79 8.39 4.22 -2.44
N GLU A 80 9.18 4.96 -3.23
CA GLU A 80 9.69 4.37 -4.46
C GLU A 80 10.25 2.99 -4.08
N PRO A 81 9.75 1.89 -4.67
CA PRO A 81 10.16 0.56 -4.27
C PRO A 81 11.66 0.45 -4.49
N ILE A 82 12.43 0.49 -3.41
CA ILE A 82 13.87 0.29 -3.41
C ILE A 82 14.09 -1.09 -4.03
N ARG A 83 14.61 -1.15 -5.26
CA ARG A 83 14.82 -2.43 -5.90
C ARG A 83 16.01 -3.09 -5.23
N LYS A 84 15.86 -4.37 -4.92
CA LYS A 84 16.94 -5.19 -4.42
C LYS A 84 17.42 -6.08 -5.53
N CYS A 85 18.73 -6.08 -5.75
CA CYS A 85 19.41 -6.95 -6.68
C CYS A 85 20.32 -7.89 -5.89
N THR A 86 20.53 -9.09 -6.45
CA THR A 86 21.44 -10.09 -5.89
C THR A 86 22.49 -10.42 -6.94
N SER A 87 23.76 -10.47 -6.53
CA SER A 87 24.87 -10.82 -7.41
C SER A 87 25.87 -11.75 -6.71
N GLY A 88 26.57 -12.57 -7.47
CA GLY A 88 27.64 -13.43 -6.99
C GLY A 88 29.01 -12.75 -7.12
N LEU A 89 29.80 -12.72 -6.05
CA LEU A 89 31.12 -12.10 -6.00
C LEU A 89 32.30 -13.08 -6.01
N GLY A 90 32.02 -14.36 -6.29
CA GLY A 90 33.00 -15.44 -6.38
C GLY A 90 32.84 -16.48 -5.28
N LEU A 91 33.73 -17.48 -5.27
CA LEU A 91 33.64 -18.60 -4.33
C LEU A 91 34.03 -18.20 -2.92
N CYS A 92 33.31 -18.74 -1.95
CA CYS A 92 33.71 -18.71 -0.56
C CYS A 92 34.60 -19.90 -0.23
N SER A 93 35.59 -19.64 0.62
CA SER A 93 36.51 -20.63 1.17
C SER A 93 36.81 -20.24 2.60
N VAL A 94 36.82 -21.24 3.49
CA VAL A 94 37.17 -21.05 4.92
C VAL A 94 38.57 -20.47 5.08
N ASP A 95 39.50 -20.80 4.17
CA ASP A 95 40.91 -20.39 4.27
C ASP A 95 41.21 -19.01 3.66
N HIS A 96 40.32 -18.48 2.82
CA HIS A 96 40.61 -17.27 2.04
C HIS A 96 39.57 -16.17 2.18
N CYS A 97 38.28 -16.51 2.09
CA CYS A 97 37.21 -15.53 2.08
C CYS A 97 35.90 -16.23 2.42
N TYR A 98 35.49 -16.10 3.67
CA TYR A 98 34.18 -16.54 4.13
C TYR A 98 33.28 -15.31 4.34
N ASP A 99 32.33 -15.36 5.27
CA ASP A 99 31.30 -14.32 5.44
C ASP A 99 31.84 -12.90 5.62
N ASP A 100 32.76 -12.64 6.55
CA ASP A 100 33.24 -11.26 6.80
C ASP A 100 33.96 -10.66 5.59
N CYS A 101 34.74 -11.48 4.89
CA CYS A 101 35.42 -11.08 3.66
C CYS A 101 34.41 -10.84 2.53
N CYS A 102 33.43 -11.75 2.37
CA CYS A 102 32.36 -11.63 1.39
C CYS A 102 31.53 -10.35 1.61
N ASN A 103 31.09 -10.12 2.85
CA ASN A 103 30.37 -8.92 3.24
C ASN A 103 31.17 -7.65 3.00
N SER A 104 32.46 -7.64 3.39
CA SER A 104 33.34 -6.49 3.15
C SER A 104 33.51 -6.18 1.66
N LYS A 105 33.62 -7.20 0.80
CA LYS A 105 33.65 -7.01 -0.66
C LYS A 105 32.32 -6.45 -1.18
N CYS A 106 31.20 -7.02 -0.74
CA CYS A 106 29.86 -6.60 -1.13
C CYS A 106 29.57 -5.14 -0.73
N ALA A 107 29.79 -4.79 0.54
CA ALA A 107 29.57 -3.44 1.06
C ALA A 107 30.49 -2.38 0.44
N LYS A 108 31.69 -2.77 -0.03
CA LYS A 108 32.60 -1.88 -0.78
C LYS A 108 32.16 -1.69 -2.23
N GLN A 109 31.54 -2.70 -2.83
CA GLN A 109 31.18 -2.67 -4.26
C GLN A 109 29.80 -2.08 -4.50
N PHE A 110 28.84 -2.29 -3.61
CA PHE A 110 27.45 -1.86 -3.79
C PHE A 110 26.93 -1.06 -2.60
N LYS A 111 26.11 -0.04 -2.89
CA LYS A 111 25.45 0.77 -1.87
C LYS A 111 24.49 -0.10 -1.06
N GLU A 112 24.62 -0.04 0.27
CA GLU A 112 23.83 -0.87 1.19
C GLU A 112 23.98 -2.38 0.89
N GLY A 113 25.11 -2.77 0.30
CA GLY A 113 25.42 -4.15 0.00
C GLY A 113 25.68 -4.97 1.25
N ILE A 114 24.99 -6.11 1.38
CA ILE A 114 25.20 -7.11 2.43
C ILE A 114 25.58 -8.42 1.76
N GLY A 115 26.79 -8.90 2.07
CA GLY A 115 27.34 -10.13 1.51
C GLY A 115 27.33 -11.27 2.51
N HIS A 116 27.07 -12.49 2.05
CA HIS A 116 27.15 -13.71 2.83
C HIS A 116 27.52 -14.91 1.94
N CYS A 117 28.09 -15.95 2.53
CA CYS A 117 28.45 -17.18 1.85
C CYS A 117 27.30 -18.18 1.90
N GLU A 118 26.76 -18.53 0.73
CA GLU A 118 25.65 -19.47 0.61
C GLU A 118 26.04 -20.66 -0.27
N ILE A 119 25.55 -21.85 0.08
CA ILE A 119 25.72 -23.05 -0.74
C ILE A 119 24.77 -22.97 -1.93
N VAL A 120 25.32 -22.89 -3.14
CA VAL A 120 24.57 -22.83 -4.39
C VAL A 120 24.77 -24.09 -5.24
N GLY A 121 23.68 -24.52 -5.86
CA GLY A 121 23.65 -25.68 -6.75
C GLY A 121 23.83 -27.03 -6.05
N SER A 122 23.64 -28.11 -6.81
CA SER A 122 23.65 -29.48 -6.27
C SER A 122 25.02 -29.99 -5.86
N MET A 123 26.10 -29.33 -6.29
CA MET A 123 27.49 -29.73 -6.00
C MET A 123 28.01 -29.17 -4.66
N GLY A 124 27.20 -28.44 -3.91
CA GLY A 124 27.59 -27.90 -2.60
C GLY A 124 28.62 -26.77 -2.70
N THR A 125 28.68 -26.06 -3.82
CA THR A 125 29.64 -24.96 -4.02
C THR A 125 29.22 -23.76 -3.19
N ILE A 126 30.11 -23.22 -2.36
CA ILE A 126 29.81 -22.04 -1.54
C ILE A 126 30.17 -20.79 -2.34
N LEU A 127 29.18 -19.96 -2.63
CA LEU A 127 29.34 -18.70 -3.36
C LEU A 127 29.10 -17.52 -2.40
N CYS A 128 29.88 -16.47 -2.58
CA CYS A 128 29.64 -15.18 -1.94
C CYS A 128 28.47 -14.49 -2.66
N THR A 129 27.31 -14.51 -2.03
CA THR A 129 26.08 -13.85 -2.47
C THR A 129 26.00 -12.46 -1.86
N CYS A 130 25.69 -11.47 -2.68
CA CYS A 130 25.64 -10.06 -2.29
C CYS A 130 24.28 -9.46 -2.67
N ASP A 131 23.52 -9.05 -1.66
CA ASP A 131 22.25 -8.35 -1.81
C ASP A 131 22.47 -6.85 -1.65
N TYR A 132 21.96 -6.05 -2.58
CA TYR A 132 22.19 -4.61 -2.58
C TYR A 132 21.05 -3.85 -3.25
N VAL A 133 21.06 -2.53 -3.07
CA VAL A 133 20.09 -1.64 -3.70
C VAL A 133 20.49 -1.32 -5.14
N CYS A 134 19.54 -1.52 -6.05
CA CYS A 134 19.54 -1.12 -7.45
C CYS A 134 18.18 -0.43 -7.76
#